data_AF-A0A8T5SXW4-F1
#
_entry.id   AF-A0A8T5SXW4-F1
#
_cell.length_a   1.000
_cell.length_b   1.000
_cell.length_c   1.000
_cell.angle_alpha   90.00
_cell.angle_beta   90.00
_cell.angle_gamma   90.00
#
_symmetry.space_group_name_H-M   'P 1'
#
loop_
_entity.id
_entity.type
_entity.pdbx_description
1 polymer ?
#
loop_
_entity_poly.entity_id
_entity_poly.type
_entity_poly.pdbx_seq_one_letter_code
_entity_poly.pdbx_strand_id
1 'polypeptide(L)'
;MSKDKIKFTDKIKNSLKPKNILEKIKDMVLMNQVYWSKIITAFLAGLIFGVTHFARWPAGLTMLLIFLTISSVWMLLYRKKEPGIKIRAYFTSAMFQYFVTFVAIWTILFNMTGGVPPSNWF
;
A
#
# COMPACT_ATOMS: atom_id res chain seq x y z
N MET A 1 -9.57 -16.84 44.53
CA MET A 1 -9.18 -16.31 43.21
C MET A 1 -8.41 -17.41 42.48
N SER A 2 -8.95 -17.98 41.39
CA SER A 2 -8.41 -19.21 40.77
C SER A 2 -6.98 -19.01 40.24
N LYS A 3 -6.10 -19.99 40.50
CA LYS A 3 -4.70 -20.07 40.04
C LYS A 3 -4.57 -19.93 38.51
N ASP A 4 -5.64 -20.16 37.76
CA ASP A 4 -5.68 -20.04 36.30
C ASP A 4 -5.66 -18.58 35.82
N LYS A 5 -6.28 -17.65 36.58
CA LYS A 5 -6.25 -16.22 36.22
C LYS A 5 -4.85 -15.66 36.30
N ILE A 6 -4.07 -16.05 37.33
CA ILE A 6 -2.72 -15.54 37.61
C ILE A 6 -1.77 -15.92 36.47
N LYS A 7 -1.78 -17.19 36.03
CA LYS A 7 -0.99 -17.68 34.89
C LYS A 7 -1.31 -16.95 33.58
N PHE A 8 -2.58 -16.59 33.36
CA PHE A 8 -3.00 -15.90 32.14
C PHE A 8 -2.48 -14.45 32.10
N THR A 9 -2.60 -13.72 33.21
CA THR A 9 -2.06 -12.35 33.34
C THR A 9 -0.54 -12.31 33.19
N ASP A 10 0.20 -13.26 33.76
CA ASP A 10 1.67 -13.29 33.63
C ASP A 10 2.13 -13.61 32.20
N LYS A 11 1.36 -14.44 31.48
CA LYS A 11 1.62 -14.74 30.06
C LYS A 11 1.38 -13.52 29.16
N ILE A 12 0.33 -12.76 29.42
CA ILE A 12 0.03 -11.50 28.72
C ILE A 12 1.11 -10.46 29.02
N LYS A 13 1.46 -10.27 30.30
CA LYS A 13 2.46 -9.31 30.76
C LYS A 13 3.86 -9.60 30.19
N ASN A 14 4.24 -10.88 30.07
CA ASN A 14 5.48 -11.28 29.41
C ASN A 14 5.42 -11.13 27.87
N SER A 15 4.26 -11.29 27.23
CA SER A 15 4.10 -11.04 25.79
C SER A 15 4.16 -9.56 25.41
N LEU A 16 3.79 -8.67 26.35
CA LEU A 16 3.80 -7.22 26.19
C LEU A 16 5.15 -6.58 26.55
N LYS A 17 6.15 -7.37 26.97
CA LYS A 17 7.49 -6.84 27.24
C LYS A 17 8.09 -6.29 25.95
N PRO A 18 8.66 -5.08 25.98
CA PRO A 18 9.18 -4.41 24.78
C PRO A 18 10.21 -5.26 24.02
N LYS A 19 10.99 -6.09 24.72
CA LYS A 19 11.95 -7.04 24.12
C LYS A 19 11.29 -8.09 23.21
N ASN A 20 10.18 -8.70 23.65
CA ASN A 20 9.43 -9.70 22.87
C ASN A 20 8.63 -9.06 21.72
N ILE A 21 8.17 -7.81 21.90
CA ILE A 21 7.54 -7.02 20.84
C ILE A 21 8.58 -6.66 19.77
N LEU A 22 9.78 -6.25 20.17
CA LEU A 22 10.90 -5.92 19.27
C LEU A 22 11.37 -7.12 18.44
N GLU A 23 11.50 -8.31 19.05
CA GLU A 23 11.81 -9.55 18.31
C GLU A 23 10.71 -9.91 17.31
N LYS A 24 9.43 -9.84 17.71
CA LYS A 24 8.31 -10.05 16.77
C LYS A 24 8.23 -9.01 15.66
N ILE A 25 8.66 -7.77 15.89
CA ILE A 25 8.68 -6.72 14.86
C ILE A 25 9.82 -6.98 13.85
N LYS A 26 10.97 -7.47 14.31
CA LYS A 26 12.12 -7.82 13.45
C LYS A 26 11.79 -8.94 12.46
N ASP A 27 10.94 -9.90 12.84
CA ASP A 27 10.49 -10.98 11.97
C ASP A 27 9.39 -10.58 10.96
N MET A 28 8.89 -9.33 10.99
CA MET A 28 7.81 -8.91 10.11
C MET A 28 8.34 -8.32 8.79
N VAL A 29 8.72 -9.21 7.88
CA VAL A 29 9.04 -8.96 6.45
C VAL A 29 7.84 -8.42 5.64
N LEU A 30 6.66 -8.35 6.25
CA LEU A 30 5.39 -8.08 5.55
C LEU A 30 5.24 -6.66 5.02
N MET A 31 5.70 -5.64 5.75
CA MET A 31 5.52 -4.26 5.28
C MET A 31 6.36 -3.92 4.05
N ASN A 32 7.50 -4.59 3.85
CA ASN A 32 8.28 -4.46 2.63
C ASN A 32 7.53 -5.06 1.43
N GLN A 33 6.88 -6.21 1.61
CA GLN A 33 6.04 -6.82 0.56
C GLN A 33 4.83 -5.94 0.22
N VAL A 34 4.15 -5.38 1.22
CA VAL A 34 3.05 -4.42 1.02
C VAL A 34 3.56 -3.20 0.23
N TYR A 35 4.70 -2.65 0.61
CA TYR A 35 5.33 -1.51 -0.06
C TYR A 35 5.60 -1.79 -1.55
N TRP A 36 6.31 -2.89 -1.85
CA TRP A 36 6.64 -3.26 -3.23
C TRP A 36 5.40 -3.62 -4.06
N SER A 37 4.41 -4.28 -3.47
CA SER A 37 3.15 -4.59 -4.18
C SER A 37 2.43 -3.34 -4.66
N LYS A 38 2.44 -2.28 -3.86
CA LYS A 38 1.86 -0.99 -4.22
C LYS A 38 2.65 -0.36 -5.37
N ILE A 39 3.98 -0.32 -5.29
CA ILE A 39 4.82 0.25 -6.35
C ILE A 39 4.61 -0.47 -7.68
N ILE A 40 4.62 -1.80 -7.68
CA ILE A 40 4.39 -2.61 -8.88
C ILE A 40 2.99 -2.32 -9.45
N THR A 41 1.99 -2.18 -8.58
CA THR A 41 0.64 -1.89 -9.05
C THR A 41 0.49 -0.46 -9.59
N ALA A 42 1.15 0.53 -8.97
CA ALA A 42 1.25 1.88 -9.52
C ALA A 42 1.90 1.87 -10.91
N PHE A 43 2.94 1.06 -11.08
CA PHE A 43 3.62 0.89 -12.35
C PHE A 43 2.67 0.35 -13.43
N LEU A 44 2.00 -0.78 -13.15
CA LEU A 44 1.03 -1.39 -14.05
C LEU A 44 -0.16 -0.49 -14.36
N ALA A 45 -0.72 0.18 -13.34
CA ALA A 45 -1.83 1.11 -13.53
C ALA A 45 -1.40 2.32 -14.39
N GLY A 46 -0.20 2.87 -14.15
CA GLY A 46 0.37 3.94 -14.95
C GLY A 46 0.57 3.53 -16.41
N LEU A 47 1.04 2.29 -16.64
CA LEU A 47 1.15 1.72 -17.98
C LEU A 47 -0.20 1.68 -18.70
N ILE A 48 -1.21 1.07 -18.07
CA ILE A 48 -2.55 0.92 -18.66
C ILE A 48 -3.16 2.29 -18.96
N PHE A 49 -3.08 3.22 -18.02
CA PHE A 49 -3.70 4.54 -18.17
C PHE A 49 -2.98 5.38 -19.23
N GLY A 50 -1.67 5.20 -19.37
CA GLY A 50 -0.85 5.93 -20.34
C GLY A 50 -1.12 5.43 -21.77
N VAL A 51 -1.21 4.11 -21.96
CA VAL A 51 -1.51 3.50 -23.26
C VAL A 51 -2.96 3.72 -23.70
N THR A 52 -3.90 3.73 -22.76
CA THR A 52 -5.34 3.94 -23.06
C THR A 52 -5.74 5.40 -23.18
N HIS A 53 -4.79 6.33 -23.06
CA HIS A 53 -5.04 7.78 -23.01
C HIS A 53 -6.13 8.16 -22.03
N PHE A 54 -6.16 7.50 -20.87
CA PHE A 54 -7.16 7.71 -19.84
C PHE A 54 -6.95 9.09 -19.19
N ALA A 55 -7.47 10.13 -19.85
CA ALA A 55 -7.24 11.52 -19.50
C ALA A 55 -8.32 12.03 -18.52
N ARG A 56 -7.92 13.00 -17.67
CA ARG A 56 -8.76 13.84 -16.78
C ARG A 56 -9.03 13.25 -15.38
N TRP A 57 -9.89 13.95 -14.63
CA TRP A 57 -10.28 13.70 -13.24
C TRP A 57 -10.64 12.25 -12.87
N PRO A 58 -11.17 11.37 -13.76
CA PRO A 58 -11.42 9.98 -13.41
C PRO A 58 -10.12 9.23 -13.12
N ALA A 59 -8.99 9.63 -13.71
CA ALA A 59 -7.72 8.94 -13.56
C ALA A 59 -7.24 8.93 -12.10
N GLY A 60 -7.28 10.09 -11.44
CA GLY A 60 -6.88 10.23 -10.04
C GLY A 60 -7.80 9.46 -9.07
N LEU A 61 -9.12 9.49 -9.31
CA LEU A 61 -10.09 8.74 -8.49
C LEU A 61 -9.93 7.23 -8.64
N THR A 62 -9.74 6.75 -9.87
CA THR A 62 -9.55 5.33 -10.14
C THR A 62 -8.23 4.84 -9.56
N MET A 63 -7.18 5.66 -9.65
CA MET A 63 -5.89 5.40 -9.02
C MET A 63 -6.01 5.29 -7.49
N LEU A 64 -6.77 6.19 -6.84
CA LEU A 64 -7.03 6.15 -5.40
C LEU A 64 -7.80 4.88 -5.01
N LEU A 65 -8.82 4.50 -5.79
CA LEU A 65 -9.58 3.26 -5.59
C LEU A 65 -8.67 2.03 -5.63
N ILE A 66 -7.79 1.92 -6.63
CA ILE A 66 -6.84 0.82 -6.75
C ILE A 66 -5.93 0.74 -5.50
N PHE A 67 -5.42 1.88 -5.04
CA PHE A 67 -4.57 1.95 -3.84
C PHE A 67 -5.30 1.46 -2.58
N LEU A 68 -6.55 1.90 -2.39
CA LEU A 68 -7.37 1.51 -1.25
C LEU A 68 -7.71 0.01 -1.30
N THR A 69 -8.01 -0.52 -2.49
CA THR A 69 -8.31 -1.95 -2.67
C THR A 69 -7.10 -2.81 -2.30
N ILE A 70 -5.91 -2.49 -2.78
CA ILE A 70 -4.69 -3.25 -2.45
C ILE A 70 -4.38 -3.17 -0.96
N SER A 71 -4.51 -1.97 -0.37
CA SER A 71 -4.31 -1.77 1.07
C SER A 71 -5.29 -2.62 1.89
N SER A 72 -6.55 -2.72 1.43
CA SER A 72 -7.60 -3.53 2.05
C SER A 72 -7.35 -5.02 1.91
N VAL A 73 -6.87 -5.50 0.75
CA VAL A 73 -6.49 -6.90 0.52
C VAL A 73 -5.39 -7.32 1.48
N TRP A 74 -4.31 -6.54 1.58
CA TRP A 74 -3.22 -6.81 2.52
C TRP A 74 -3.70 -6.77 3.98
N MET A 75 -4.52 -5.77 4.34
CA MET A 75 -5.11 -5.72 5.68
C MET A 75 -5.91 -6.99 5.99
N LEU A 76 -6.77 -7.44 5.07
CA LEU A 76 -7.63 -8.62 5.28
C LEU A 76 -6.82 -9.92 5.39
N LEU A 77 -5.78 -10.08 4.56
CA LEU A 77 -4.89 -11.24 4.59
C LEU A 77 -4.14 -11.37 5.93
N TYR A 78 -3.74 -10.24 6.52
CA TYR A 78 -2.88 -10.23 7.72
C TYR A 78 -3.58 -9.79 9.01
N ARG A 79 -4.90 -9.51 8.96
CA ARG A 79 -5.69 -9.09 10.14
C ARG A 79 -5.61 -10.03 11.33
N LYS A 80 -5.42 -11.34 11.08
CA LYS A 80 -5.32 -12.38 12.14
C LYS A 80 -3.92 -12.48 12.74
N LYS A 81 -2.89 -11.93 12.07
CA LYS A 81 -1.47 -12.05 12.44
C LYS A 81 -0.92 -10.77 13.10
N GLU A 82 -1.56 -9.62 12.90
CA GLU A 82 -1.06 -8.34 13.39
C GLU A 82 -1.99 -7.64 14.41
N PRO A 83 -1.43 -6.94 15.43
CA PRO A 83 -2.22 -6.14 16.36
C PRO A 83 -2.81 -4.90 15.66
N GLY A 84 -4.01 -4.46 16.09
CA GLY A 84 -4.79 -3.39 15.44
C GLY A 84 -4.05 -2.05 15.23
N ILE A 85 -2.96 -1.80 15.96
CA ILE A 85 -2.09 -0.61 15.80
C ILE A 85 -1.45 -0.56 14.39
N LYS A 86 -1.32 -1.69 13.70
CA LYS A 86 -0.70 -1.75 12.36
C LYS A 86 -1.66 -1.52 11.19
N ILE A 87 -2.96 -1.46 11.43
CA ILE A 87 -3.96 -1.25 10.37
C ILE A 87 -3.67 0.05 9.61
N ARG A 88 -3.32 1.13 10.32
CA ARG A 88 -2.97 2.42 9.70
C ARG A 88 -1.78 2.30 8.75
N ALA A 89 -0.79 1.48 9.08
CA ALA A 89 0.42 1.31 8.26
C ALA A 89 0.10 0.69 6.89
N TYR A 90 -0.94 -0.15 6.78
CA TYR A 90 -1.37 -0.67 5.47
C TYR A 90 -1.92 0.42 4.55
N PHE A 91 -2.57 1.46 5.09
CA PHE A 91 -3.14 2.54 4.29
C PHE A 91 -2.17 3.70 4.06
N THR A 92 -1.24 3.96 4.99
CA THR A 92 -0.28 5.06 4.85
C THR A 92 1.04 4.65 4.18
N SER A 93 1.39 3.37 4.20
CA SER A 93 2.61 2.88 3.55
C SER A 93 2.61 3.14 2.05
N ALA A 94 3.76 3.59 1.55
CA ALA A 94 4.02 3.80 0.12
C ALA A 94 3.07 4.78 -0.59
N MET A 95 2.21 5.54 0.10
CA MET A 95 1.21 6.39 -0.55
C MET A 95 1.84 7.42 -1.49
N PHE A 96 2.89 8.12 -1.02
CA PHE A 96 3.61 9.10 -1.83
C PHE A 96 4.36 8.43 -3.00
N GLN A 97 5.11 7.36 -2.73
CA GLN A 97 5.82 6.61 -3.78
C GLN A 97 4.87 6.08 -4.86
N TYR A 98 3.74 5.48 -4.45
CA TYR A 98 2.69 4.99 -5.33
C TYR A 98 2.19 6.09 -6.26
N PHE A 99 1.92 7.28 -5.72
CA PHE A 99 1.47 8.42 -6.50
C PHE A 99 2.53 8.92 -7.49
N VAL A 100 3.75 9.13 -7.03
CA VAL A 100 4.84 9.59 -7.89
C VAL A 100 5.14 8.58 -9.00
N THR A 101 5.22 7.29 -8.69
CA THR A 101 5.45 6.23 -9.69
C THR A 101 4.33 6.18 -10.73
N PHE A 102 3.07 6.20 -10.28
CA PHE A 102 1.93 6.19 -11.19
C PHE A 102 1.94 7.39 -12.13
N VAL A 103 2.06 8.61 -11.58
CA VAL A 103 2.04 9.86 -12.35
C VAL A 103 3.20 9.89 -13.34
N ALA A 104 4.42 9.53 -12.90
CA ALA A 104 5.59 9.53 -13.77
C ALA A 104 5.39 8.64 -15.01
N ILE A 105 4.94 7.40 -14.82
CA ILE A 105 4.75 6.44 -15.92
C ILE A 105 3.59 6.85 -16.80
N TRP A 106 2.47 7.24 -16.18
CA TRP A 106 1.29 7.71 -16.90
C TRP A 106 1.64 8.91 -17.80
N THR A 107 2.33 9.92 -17.26
CA THR A 107 2.74 11.11 -18.01
C THR A 107 3.73 10.77 -19.12
N ILE A 108 4.75 9.94 -18.86
CA ILE A 108 5.72 9.53 -19.89
C ILE A 108 4.99 8.86 -21.06
N LEU A 109 4.16 7.86 -20.77
CA LEU A 109 3.45 7.13 -21.81
C LEU A 109 2.44 7.99 -22.53
N PHE A 110 1.67 8.80 -21.82
CA PHE A 110 0.71 9.71 -22.45
C PHE A 110 1.39 10.65 -23.46
N ASN A 111 2.62 11.11 -23.18
CA ASN A 111 3.41 11.91 -24.12
C ASN A 111 4.01 11.07 -25.27
N MET A 112 4.40 9.81 -25.02
CA MET A 112 4.95 8.93 -26.06
C MET A 112 3.88 8.39 -27.01
N THR A 113 2.69 8.06 -26.52
CA THR A 113 1.58 7.49 -27.28
C THR A 113 0.60 8.54 -27.78
N GLY A 114 0.57 9.72 -27.17
CA GLY A 114 -0.36 10.82 -27.47
C GLY A 114 -0.13 11.53 -28.80
N GLY A 115 1.01 11.31 -29.46
CA GLY A 115 1.43 12.13 -30.59
C GLY A 115 1.65 13.58 -30.14
N VAL A 116 2.55 14.28 -30.83
CA VAL A 116 2.60 15.74 -30.76
C VAL A 116 1.16 16.24 -30.98
N PRO A 117 0.56 17.05 -30.10
CA PRO A 117 -0.75 17.63 -30.39
C PRO A 117 -0.63 18.28 -31.77
N PRO A 118 -1.54 18.03 -32.73
CA PRO A 118 -1.46 18.74 -34.01
C PRO A 118 -1.42 20.22 -33.68
N SER A 119 -0.28 20.85 -33.97
CA SER A 119 -0.10 22.27 -33.78
C SER A 119 -1.08 22.95 -34.72
N ASN A 120 -2.21 23.41 -34.20
CA ASN A 120 -3.14 24.27 -34.93
C ASN A 120 -2.54 25.70 -35.10
N TRP A 121 -1.26 25.77 -35.50
CA TRP A 121 -0.47 27.00 -35.66
C TRP A 121 0.20 27.09 -37.05
N PHE A 122 -0.33 26.35 -38.03
CA PHE A 122 -0.08 26.60 -39.46
C PHE A 122 -1.38 26.39 -40.23
#